data_AF-A0A6H0KY47-F1
#
_entry.id   AF-A0A6H0KY47-F1
#
_cell.length_a   1.000
_cell.length_b   1.000
_cell.length_c   1.000
_cell.angle_alpha   90.00
_cell.angle_beta   90.00
_cell.angle_gamma   90.00
#
_symmetry.space_group_name_H-M   'P 1'
#
loop_
_entity.id
_entity.type
_entity.pdbx_description
1 polymer ?
#
loop_
_entity_poly.entity_id
_entity_poly.type
_entity_poly.pdbx_seq_one_letter_code
_entity_poly.pdbx_strand_id
1 'polypeptide(L)'
;MVSGIIGLKVGTTTITASTADGKVKQSLPVRVIVKVTGIKLSPEVPIAPGKIRYDVLFTPADASIQDLTWTSSDPEVASVDNGVVTALSRGSSIITATTVEGGRSAFVEVFVSGNPPVFGKEYCTITGYGEYCPDEVRTEGAAQNLSHVNTAIPTNNYKYYPEDRLIVKRGSDFTLHLVQSNNWSCSAVWIDWNGDRNFTNDGERIAVFGDFEGTNNGPYSISVHVPADAALDVVRMRAATVDSWAVDLSAFEPCGSVRHGTVKDFDVEITD
;
A
#
# COMPACT_ATOMS: atom_id res chain seq x y z
N MET A 1 -2.81 14.38 -42.26
CA MET A 1 -3.83 13.41 -42.71
C MET A 1 -4.24 13.77 -44.13
N VAL A 2 -4.24 12.82 -45.05
CA VAL A 2 -4.87 13.02 -46.37
C VAL A 2 -6.35 12.73 -46.19
N SER A 3 -7.21 13.74 -46.36
CA SER A 3 -8.67 13.58 -46.19
C SER A 3 -9.24 12.65 -47.26
N GLY A 4 -10.15 11.76 -46.89
CA GLY A 4 -10.85 10.86 -47.82
C GLY A 4 -10.16 9.53 -48.15
N ILE A 5 -9.09 9.15 -47.44
CA ILE A 5 -8.39 7.87 -47.65
C ILE A 5 -8.64 6.93 -46.47
N ILE A 6 -9.08 5.70 -46.77
CA ILE A 6 -9.35 4.64 -45.80
C ILE A 6 -8.33 3.52 -45.99
N GLY A 7 -7.58 3.18 -44.94
CA GLY A 7 -6.70 2.02 -44.93
C GLY A 7 -7.49 0.73 -44.72
N LEU A 8 -7.30 -0.27 -45.58
CA LEU A 8 -8.02 -1.55 -45.49
C LEU A 8 -7.23 -2.64 -44.75
N LYS A 9 -5.91 -2.70 -44.95
CA LYS A 9 -5.03 -3.71 -44.37
C LYS A 9 -3.70 -3.08 -44.00
N VAL A 10 -3.15 -3.48 -42.86
CA VAL A 10 -1.81 -3.08 -42.39
C VAL A 10 -0.77 -3.37 -43.47
N GLY A 11 0.12 -2.41 -43.70
CA GLY A 11 1.20 -2.52 -44.68
C GLY A 11 1.63 -1.17 -45.22
N THR A 12 2.52 -1.22 -46.21
CA THR A 12 2.95 -0.03 -46.96
C THR A 12 2.31 -0.05 -48.34
N THR A 13 1.87 1.11 -48.82
CA THR A 13 1.39 1.30 -50.18
C THR A 13 1.84 2.67 -50.69
N THR A 14 1.54 3.00 -51.95
CA THR A 14 1.87 4.29 -52.54
C THR A 14 0.61 4.92 -53.12
N ILE A 15 0.37 6.17 -52.74
CA ILE A 15 -0.68 6.98 -53.35
C ILE A 15 -0.04 7.77 -54.48
N THR A 16 -0.62 7.72 -55.68
CA THR A 16 -0.15 8.48 -56.83
C THR A 16 -1.23 9.45 -57.28
N ALA A 17 -0.91 10.75 -57.29
CA ALA A 17 -1.68 11.77 -57.98
C ALA A 17 -1.16 11.89 -59.42
N SER A 18 -2.06 12.08 -60.38
CA SER A 18 -1.73 12.23 -61.80
C SER A 18 -2.56 13.34 -62.42
N THR A 19 -1.99 14.13 -63.33
CA THR A 19 -2.76 15.00 -64.23
C THR A 19 -3.67 14.16 -65.12
N ALA A 20 -4.74 14.76 -65.62
CA ALA A 20 -5.73 14.09 -66.47
C ALA A 20 -5.10 13.47 -67.74
N ASP A 21 -4.07 14.11 -68.28
CA ASP A 21 -3.31 13.62 -69.43
C ASP A 21 -2.23 12.58 -69.08
N GLY A 22 -2.08 12.23 -67.80
CA GLY A 22 -1.14 11.23 -67.31
C GLY A 22 0.33 11.64 -67.28
N LYS A 23 0.66 12.86 -67.73
CA LYS A 23 2.05 13.27 -67.97
C LYS A 23 2.79 13.69 -66.70
N VAL A 24 2.08 14.25 -65.74
CA VAL A 24 2.66 14.64 -64.45
C VAL A 24 2.10 13.72 -63.39
N LYS A 25 3.00 13.02 -62.67
CA LYS A 25 2.65 12.13 -61.57
C LYS A 25 3.48 12.48 -60.35
N GLN A 26 2.86 12.45 -59.18
CA GLN A 26 3.55 12.53 -57.90
C GLN A 26 3.09 11.38 -57.02
N SER A 27 4.05 10.70 -56.40
CA SER A 27 3.79 9.55 -55.55
C SER A 27 4.22 9.81 -54.11
N LEU A 28 3.44 9.32 -53.16
CA LEU A 28 3.71 9.39 -51.74
C LEU A 28 3.57 7.98 -51.14
N PRO A 29 4.65 7.39 -50.59
CA PRO A 29 4.51 6.17 -49.80
C PRO A 29 3.71 6.47 -48.53
N VAL A 30 2.78 5.57 -48.18
CA VAL A 30 1.98 5.63 -46.96
C VAL A 30 1.98 4.29 -46.24
N ARG A 31 1.86 4.32 -44.92
CA ARG A 31 1.74 3.14 -44.07
C ARG A 31 0.34 3.09 -43.47
N VAL A 32 -0.33 1.95 -43.62
CA VAL A 32 -1.57 1.63 -42.92
C VAL A 32 -1.21 0.99 -41.59
N ILE A 33 -1.73 1.55 -40.50
CA ILE A 33 -1.45 1.13 -39.12
C ILE A 33 -2.75 0.75 -38.39
N VAL A 34 -2.65 -0.13 -37.39
CA VAL A 34 -3.67 -0.33 -36.37
C VAL A 34 -3.42 0.69 -35.27
N LYS A 35 -4.37 1.60 -35.06
CA LYS A 35 -4.28 2.64 -34.03
C LYS A 35 -4.64 2.11 -32.67
N VAL A 36 -3.96 2.61 -31.63
CA VAL A 36 -4.37 2.40 -30.25
C VAL A 36 -5.70 3.12 -29.98
N THR A 37 -6.68 2.38 -29.49
CA THR A 37 -7.99 2.87 -29.04
C THR A 37 -8.17 2.79 -27.52
N GLY A 38 -7.15 2.39 -26.78
CA GLY A 38 -7.17 2.36 -25.31
C GLY A 38 -5.87 1.80 -24.76
N ILE A 39 -5.50 2.25 -23.56
CA ILE A 39 -4.42 1.64 -22.79
C ILE A 39 -4.87 1.45 -21.35
N LYS A 40 -4.33 0.43 -20.68
CA LYS A 40 -4.55 0.16 -19.25
C LYS A 40 -3.22 -0.30 -18.63
N LEU A 41 -2.91 0.13 -17.42
CA LEU A 41 -1.80 -0.42 -16.65
C LEU A 41 -2.18 -1.78 -16.06
N SER A 42 -1.28 -2.76 -16.12
CA SER A 42 -1.39 -4.01 -15.38
C SER A 42 -1.32 -3.77 -13.87
N PRO A 43 -1.65 -4.77 -13.03
CA PRO A 43 -1.18 -4.77 -11.63
C PRO A 43 0.33 -4.59 -11.55
N GLU A 44 0.81 -4.01 -10.45
CA GLU A 44 2.24 -3.82 -10.22
C GLU A 44 2.96 -5.17 -10.06
N VAL A 45 4.20 -5.22 -10.55
CA VAL A 45 5.09 -6.36 -10.39
C VAL A 45 6.31 -5.91 -9.58
N PRO A 46 6.51 -6.43 -8.36
CA PRO A 46 7.72 -6.14 -7.58
C PRO A 46 8.99 -6.62 -8.32
N ILE A 47 10.00 -5.75 -8.42
CA ILE A 47 11.32 -6.09 -9.00
C ILE A 47 12.37 -6.25 -7.89
N ALA A 48 12.38 -5.31 -6.95
CA ALA A 48 13.30 -5.22 -5.81
C ALA A 48 12.71 -4.28 -4.75
N PRO A 49 13.25 -4.22 -3.52
CA PRO A 49 12.85 -3.19 -2.55
C PRO A 49 12.91 -1.79 -3.18
N GLY A 50 11.79 -1.05 -3.13
CA GLY A 50 11.68 0.28 -3.73
C GLY A 50 11.65 0.32 -5.25
N LYS A 51 11.45 -0.81 -5.94
CA LYS A 51 11.26 -0.85 -7.40
C LYS A 51 10.14 -1.78 -7.82
N ILE A 52 9.19 -1.24 -8.58
CA ILE A 52 8.05 -1.95 -9.15
C ILE A 52 7.97 -1.71 -10.66
N ARG A 53 7.27 -2.58 -11.37
CA ARG A 53 7.01 -2.45 -12.81
C ARG A 53 5.51 -2.45 -13.09
N TYR A 54 5.10 -1.59 -14.02
CA TYR A 54 3.79 -1.61 -14.67
C TYR A 54 3.97 -1.98 -16.14
N ASP A 55 3.31 -3.05 -16.58
CA ASP A 55 3.13 -3.33 -18.00
C ASP A 55 1.89 -2.62 -18.52
N VAL A 56 1.82 -2.43 -19.84
CA VAL A 56 0.69 -1.72 -20.49
C VAL A 56 -0.05 -2.66 -21.43
N LEU A 57 -1.35 -2.76 -21.23
CA LEU A 57 -2.27 -3.49 -22.08
C LEU A 57 -2.87 -2.53 -23.11
N PHE A 58 -2.62 -2.80 -24.39
CA PHE A 58 -3.14 -2.01 -25.50
C PHE A 58 -4.46 -2.59 -26.03
N THR A 59 -5.36 -1.70 -26.41
CA THR A 59 -6.58 -2.07 -27.13
C THR A 59 -6.56 -1.38 -28.50
N PRO A 60 -6.58 -2.12 -29.62
CA PRO A 60 -6.36 -3.57 -29.70
C PRO A 60 -4.92 -3.95 -29.36
N ALA A 61 -4.69 -5.22 -28.99
CA ALA A 61 -3.38 -5.69 -28.52
C ALA A 61 -2.31 -5.72 -29.63
N ASP A 62 -2.71 -5.75 -30.90
CA ASP A 62 -1.85 -5.75 -32.08
C ASP A 62 -1.69 -4.35 -32.70
N ALA A 63 -1.93 -3.29 -31.91
CA ALA A 63 -1.69 -1.92 -32.33
C ALA A 63 -0.26 -1.76 -32.88
N SER A 64 -0.13 -1.06 -34.01
CA SER A 64 1.14 -1.02 -34.77
C SER A 64 2.21 -0.12 -34.16
N ILE A 65 1.82 0.77 -33.23
CA ILE A 65 2.68 1.69 -32.50
C ILE A 65 2.29 1.57 -31.03
N GLN A 66 3.21 1.09 -30.20
CA GLN A 66 2.99 0.84 -28.77
C GLN A 66 3.98 1.61 -27.90
N ASP A 67 4.74 2.54 -28.49
CA ASP A 67 5.66 3.40 -27.77
C ASP A 67 4.87 4.33 -26.82
N LEU A 68 5.43 4.54 -25.64
CA LEU A 68 4.85 5.32 -24.56
C LEU A 68 5.83 6.36 -24.04
N THR A 69 5.29 7.50 -23.64
CA THR A 69 5.96 8.46 -22.77
C THR A 69 5.47 8.24 -21.34
N TRP A 70 6.40 8.09 -20.40
CA TRP A 70 6.11 7.96 -18.98
C TRP A 70 6.44 9.24 -18.24
N THR A 71 5.58 9.65 -17.31
CA THR A 71 5.80 10.81 -16.44
C THR A 71 5.41 10.49 -15.00
N SER A 72 6.04 11.19 -14.07
CA SER A 72 5.69 11.20 -12.65
C SER A 72 5.24 12.62 -12.26
N SER A 73 4.19 12.76 -11.46
CA SER A 73 3.76 14.07 -10.95
C SER A 73 4.75 14.66 -9.94
N ASP A 74 5.48 13.80 -9.23
CA ASP A 74 6.56 14.15 -8.31
C ASP A 74 7.74 13.18 -8.49
N PRO A 75 8.71 13.52 -9.36
CA PRO A 75 9.90 12.71 -9.59
C PRO A 75 10.88 12.63 -8.41
N GLU A 76 10.73 13.46 -7.37
CA GLU A 76 11.57 13.39 -6.15
C GLU A 76 11.01 12.36 -5.16
N VAL A 77 9.69 12.09 -5.20
CA VAL A 77 9.02 11.02 -4.46
C VAL A 77 9.16 9.67 -5.16
N ALA A 78 8.80 9.62 -6.45
CA ALA A 78 8.89 8.42 -7.27
C ALA A 78 9.26 8.76 -8.71
N SER A 79 10.33 8.17 -9.24
CA SER A 79 10.71 8.31 -10.65
C SER A 79 10.22 7.12 -11.46
N VAL A 80 10.02 7.30 -12.77
CA VAL A 80 9.60 6.22 -13.68
C VAL A 80 10.48 6.23 -14.94
N ASP A 81 10.92 5.05 -15.36
CA ASP A 81 11.64 4.81 -16.60
C ASP A 81 11.09 3.55 -17.28
N ASN A 82 10.50 3.71 -18.47
CA ASN A 82 9.95 2.60 -19.27
C ASN A 82 9.05 1.63 -18.48
N GLY A 83 8.17 2.18 -17.65
CA GLY A 83 7.24 1.43 -16.80
C GLY A 83 7.85 0.88 -15.50
N VAL A 84 9.16 1.05 -15.27
CA VAL A 84 9.81 0.75 -14.00
C VAL A 84 9.76 1.98 -13.11
N VAL A 85 9.06 1.90 -11.98
CA VAL A 85 8.95 2.97 -11.00
C VAL A 85 9.95 2.71 -9.87
N THR A 86 10.68 3.75 -9.45
CA THR A 86 11.66 3.71 -8.35
C THR A 86 11.26 4.68 -7.25
N ALA A 87 11.16 4.16 -6.02
CA ALA A 87 10.85 4.91 -4.82
C ALA A 87 12.08 5.71 -4.39
N LEU A 88 11.91 7.00 -4.11
CA LEU A 88 13.02 7.92 -3.84
C LEU A 88 12.88 8.64 -2.51
N SER A 89 11.68 9.13 -2.18
CA SER A 89 11.42 9.78 -0.90
C SER A 89 9.96 9.64 -0.50
N ARG A 90 9.69 9.80 0.80
CA ARG A 90 8.34 9.62 1.34
C ARG A 90 7.37 10.63 0.72
N GLY A 91 6.22 10.14 0.27
CA GLY A 91 5.17 10.96 -0.33
C GLY A 91 4.22 10.14 -1.19
N SER A 92 3.42 10.81 -2.01
CA SER A 92 2.66 10.18 -3.09
C SER A 92 2.99 10.83 -4.44
N SER A 93 2.87 10.05 -5.50
CA SER A 93 3.06 10.54 -6.87
C SER A 93 2.13 9.80 -7.83
N ILE A 94 1.70 10.46 -8.90
CA ILE A 94 0.91 9.86 -9.97
C ILE A 94 1.84 9.54 -11.13
N ILE A 95 1.95 8.25 -11.45
CA ILE A 95 2.67 7.74 -12.62
C ILE A 95 1.71 7.67 -13.79
N THR A 96 2.07 8.29 -14.92
CA THR A 96 1.24 8.35 -16.13
C THR A 96 1.98 7.77 -17.32
N ALA A 97 1.35 6.84 -18.03
CA ALA A 97 1.77 6.37 -19.35
C ALA A 97 0.89 7.02 -20.43
N THR A 98 1.50 7.58 -21.47
CA THR A 98 0.80 8.21 -22.60
C THR A 98 1.33 7.69 -23.92
N THR A 99 0.46 7.33 -24.86
CA THR A 99 0.88 6.90 -26.21
C THR A 99 1.60 8.03 -26.95
N VAL A 100 2.71 7.74 -27.64
CA VAL A 100 3.50 8.75 -28.36
C VAL A 100 2.73 9.48 -29.46
N GLU A 101 1.75 8.83 -30.10
CA GLU A 101 0.86 9.45 -31.08
C GLU A 101 -0.07 10.51 -30.46
N GLY A 102 -0.12 10.58 -29.13
CA GLY A 102 -1.02 11.42 -28.35
C GLY A 102 -2.44 10.86 -28.27
N GLY A 103 -3.20 11.32 -27.26
CA GLY A 103 -4.64 11.09 -27.17
C GLY A 103 -5.10 9.88 -26.35
N ARG A 104 -4.19 9.08 -25.77
CA ARG A 104 -4.52 8.00 -24.81
C ARG A 104 -3.53 7.99 -23.65
N SER A 105 -4.06 7.92 -22.43
CA SER A 105 -3.28 7.88 -21.20
C SER A 105 -3.88 6.88 -20.20
N ALA A 106 -3.04 6.30 -19.37
CA ALA A 106 -3.41 5.57 -18.17
C ALA A 106 -2.52 6.03 -17.03
N PHE A 107 -3.03 6.02 -15.80
CA PHE A 107 -2.31 6.50 -14.63
C PHE A 107 -2.54 5.61 -13.42
N VAL A 108 -1.62 5.67 -12.47
CA VAL A 108 -1.68 5.01 -11.17
C VAL A 108 -1.07 5.93 -10.12
N GLU A 109 -1.71 6.01 -8.95
CA GLU A 109 -1.12 6.68 -7.79
C GLU A 109 -0.23 5.69 -7.04
N VAL A 110 1.00 6.11 -6.75
CA VAL A 110 1.97 5.35 -5.96
C VAL A 110 2.25 6.09 -4.67
N PHE A 111 2.41 5.33 -3.59
CA PHE A 111 2.81 5.85 -2.28
C PHE A 111 4.21 5.33 -1.99
N VAL A 112 5.08 6.23 -1.54
CA VAL A 112 6.43 5.91 -1.13
C VAL A 112 6.59 6.21 0.34
N SER A 113 7.24 5.30 1.04
CA SER A 113 7.44 5.38 2.47
C SER A 113 8.72 4.66 2.89
N GLY A 114 9.12 4.78 4.16
CA GLY A 114 10.25 4.07 4.74
C GLY A 114 11.63 4.64 4.51
N ASN A 115 12.58 4.01 5.20
CA ASN A 115 14.00 4.29 5.10
C ASN A 115 14.78 2.96 5.19
N PRO A 116 15.19 2.34 4.06
CA PRO A 116 15.19 2.91 2.71
C PRO A 116 13.78 3.04 2.10
N PRO A 117 13.56 3.96 1.13
CA PRO A 117 12.28 4.15 0.47
C PRO A 117 11.77 2.89 -0.24
N VAL A 118 10.51 2.53 0.01
CA VAL A 118 9.79 1.42 -0.61
C VAL A 118 8.42 1.87 -1.10
N PHE A 119 7.88 1.18 -2.11
CA PHE A 119 6.51 1.40 -2.56
C PHE A 119 5.52 0.73 -1.61
N GLY A 120 4.37 1.38 -1.46
CA GLY A 120 3.30 0.97 -0.55
C GLY A 120 3.06 2.02 0.52
N LYS A 121 1.87 1.94 1.12
CA LYS A 121 1.57 2.69 2.34
C LYS A 121 2.52 2.19 3.44
N GLU A 122 3.05 3.08 4.26
CA GLU A 122 3.60 2.66 5.56
C GLU A 122 2.50 2.79 6.58
N TYR A 123 2.55 1.95 7.61
CA TYR A 123 1.77 2.20 8.81
C TYR A 123 2.05 3.62 9.29
N CYS A 124 0.98 4.31 9.63
CA CYS A 124 1.02 5.70 10.05
C CYS A 124 2.05 5.94 11.17
N THR A 125 2.65 7.13 11.15
CA THR A 125 3.67 7.52 12.12
C THR A 125 3.10 7.70 13.50
N ILE A 126 3.85 7.23 14.49
CA ILE A 126 3.65 7.54 15.90
C ILE A 126 4.69 8.55 16.35
N THR A 127 4.23 9.53 17.12
CA THR A 127 5.06 10.52 17.83
C THR A 127 4.52 10.67 19.24
N GLY A 128 5.28 11.27 20.15
CA GLY A 128 4.75 11.62 21.46
C GLY A 128 5.75 11.48 22.59
N TYR A 129 5.21 11.37 23.80
CA TYR A 129 5.95 11.26 25.06
C TYR A 129 5.16 10.41 26.05
N GLY A 130 5.82 9.68 26.94
CA GLY A 130 5.14 8.96 28.01
C GLY A 130 5.99 7.88 28.65
N GLU A 131 5.44 7.29 29.71
CA GLU A 131 6.11 6.27 30.51
C GLU A 131 5.29 4.98 30.66
N TYR A 132 4.12 4.91 30.02
CA TYR A 132 3.21 3.78 30.09
C TYR A 132 3.45 2.81 28.92
N CYS A 133 3.47 1.51 29.20
CA CYS A 133 3.93 0.49 28.26
C CYS A 133 3.03 -0.75 28.27
N PRO A 134 2.78 -1.39 27.11
CA PRO A 134 2.32 -2.77 27.10
C PRO A 134 3.50 -3.66 27.50
N ASP A 135 3.60 -4.01 28.79
CA ASP A 135 4.69 -4.80 29.35
C ASP A 135 4.79 -6.19 28.74
N GLU A 136 3.63 -6.76 28.41
CA GLU A 136 3.54 -8.07 27.81
C GLU A 136 2.41 -8.10 26.77
N VAL A 137 2.71 -8.68 25.61
CA VAL A 137 1.75 -9.00 24.55
C VAL A 137 2.00 -10.45 24.15
N ARG A 138 1.08 -11.35 24.50
CA ARG A 138 1.16 -12.78 24.14
C ARG A 138 -0.08 -13.21 23.39
N THR A 139 0.03 -14.29 22.64
CA THR A 139 -1.14 -14.96 22.06
C THR A 139 -1.14 -16.45 22.40
N GLU A 140 -2.30 -17.07 22.31
CA GLU A 140 -2.47 -18.52 22.47
C GLU A 140 -3.45 -19.05 21.40
N GLY A 141 -3.23 -20.29 20.94
CA GLY A 141 -4.11 -20.93 19.95
C GLY A 141 -3.83 -20.59 18.49
N ALA A 142 -2.93 -19.66 18.19
CA ALA A 142 -2.48 -19.39 16.82
C ALA A 142 -1.47 -20.45 16.32
N ALA A 143 -1.22 -20.49 14.99
CA ALA A 143 -0.25 -21.41 14.39
C ALA A 143 1.18 -21.13 14.87
N GLN A 144 1.52 -19.86 15.07
CA GLN A 144 2.68 -19.42 15.84
C GLN A 144 2.23 -18.27 16.75
N ASN A 145 2.53 -18.36 18.04
CA ASN A 145 2.11 -17.38 19.02
C ASN A 145 3.16 -16.31 19.26
N LEU A 146 2.69 -15.10 19.59
CA LEU A 146 3.52 -14.04 20.16
C LEU A 146 3.82 -14.34 21.62
N SER A 147 5.04 -14.03 22.04
CA SER A 147 5.45 -14.07 23.44
C SER A 147 6.33 -12.85 23.78
N HIS A 148 5.86 -11.66 23.42
CA HIS A 148 6.61 -10.43 23.65
C HIS A 148 6.52 -10.02 25.12
N VAL A 149 7.66 -9.95 25.79
CA VAL A 149 7.78 -9.46 27.18
C VAL A 149 8.87 -8.40 27.20
N ASN A 150 8.48 -7.14 27.39
CA ASN A 150 9.42 -6.04 27.43
C ASN A 150 8.83 -4.86 28.18
N THR A 151 9.41 -4.52 29.33
CA THR A 151 9.00 -3.38 30.15
C THR A 151 9.69 -2.07 29.74
N ALA A 152 10.62 -2.12 28.78
CA ALA A 152 11.36 -0.94 28.35
C ALA A 152 10.47 0.00 27.53
N ILE A 153 10.51 1.28 27.89
CA ILE A 153 9.91 2.37 27.14
C ILE A 153 10.77 2.59 25.88
N PRO A 154 10.22 2.40 24.67
CA PRO A 154 10.98 2.59 23.45
C PRO A 154 11.35 4.08 23.26
N THR A 155 12.51 4.34 22.67
CA THR A 155 12.90 5.70 22.27
C THR A 155 11.83 6.29 21.33
N ASN A 156 11.42 7.54 21.58
CA ASN A 156 10.29 8.19 20.89
C ASN A 156 8.92 7.50 21.08
N ASN A 157 8.80 6.60 22.06
CA ASN A 157 7.54 5.97 22.48
C ASN A 157 6.91 5.06 21.43
N TYR A 158 7.69 4.66 20.44
CA TYR A 158 7.28 3.70 19.41
C TYR A 158 8.41 2.74 19.13
N LYS A 159 8.09 1.44 19.04
CA LYS A 159 9.01 0.46 18.47
C LYS A 159 8.27 -0.65 17.73
N TYR A 160 8.81 -0.99 16.57
CA TYR A 160 8.39 -2.14 15.77
C TYR A 160 9.33 -3.32 16.04
N TYR A 161 8.74 -4.50 16.24
CA TYR A 161 9.41 -5.76 16.55
C TYR A 161 9.09 -6.79 15.44
N PRO A 162 9.73 -6.72 14.26
CA PRO A 162 9.53 -7.69 13.17
C PRO A 162 9.89 -9.13 13.57
N GLU A 163 10.78 -9.29 14.53
CA GLU A 163 11.20 -10.59 15.05
C GLU A 163 10.12 -11.28 15.87
N ASP A 164 9.22 -10.51 16.48
CA ASP A 164 8.10 -11.00 17.26
C ASP A 164 6.89 -11.12 16.33
N ARG A 165 6.70 -12.32 15.78
CA ARG A 165 5.73 -12.61 14.73
C ARG A 165 4.63 -13.57 15.17
N LEU A 166 3.39 -13.18 14.92
CA LEU A 166 2.17 -13.99 15.00
C LEU A 166 1.93 -14.68 13.65
N ILE A 167 1.56 -15.96 13.63
CA ILE A 167 1.08 -16.63 12.42
C ILE A 167 -0.31 -17.17 12.68
N VAL A 168 -1.29 -16.73 11.88
CA VAL A 168 -2.71 -17.07 12.03
C VAL A 168 -3.30 -17.58 10.72
N LYS A 169 -4.42 -18.30 10.83
CA LYS A 169 -5.19 -18.78 9.68
C LYS A 169 -6.49 -18.01 9.54
N ARG A 170 -6.90 -17.73 8.31
CA ARG A 170 -8.24 -17.17 8.02
C ARG A 170 -9.34 -18.04 8.63
N GLY A 171 -10.33 -17.38 9.23
CA GLY A 171 -11.47 -18.04 9.88
C GLY A 171 -11.13 -18.80 11.17
N SER A 172 -9.87 -18.77 11.63
CA SER A 172 -9.48 -19.33 12.93
C SER A 172 -9.68 -18.31 14.06
N ASP A 173 -9.59 -18.80 15.29
CA ASP A 173 -9.61 -17.98 16.50
C ASP A 173 -8.30 -18.13 17.25
N PHE A 174 -7.83 -17.05 17.87
CA PHE A 174 -6.72 -17.07 18.83
C PHE A 174 -7.07 -16.19 20.03
N THR A 175 -6.40 -16.40 21.17
CA THR A 175 -6.54 -15.54 22.34
C THR A 175 -5.39 -14.54 22.38
N LEU A 176 -5.70 -13.26 22.55
CA LEU A 176 -4.74 -12.20 22.83
C LEU A 176 -4.69 -11.94 24.33
N HIS A 177 -3.48 -11.87 24.90
CA HIS A 177 -3.21 -11.53 26.28
C HIS A 177 -2.38 -10.26 26.34
N LEU A 178 -2.75 -9.31 27.22
CA LEU A 178 -2.03 -8.06 27.40
C LEU A 178 -1.87 -7.71 28.89
N VAL A 179 -0.64 -7.37 29.28
CA VAL A 179 -0.32 -6.82 30.61
C VAL A 179 0.10 -5.38 30.46
N GLN A 180 -0.53 -4.51 31.25
CA GLN A 180 -0.21 -3.08 31.34
C GLN A 180 0.90 -2.83 32.35
N SER A 181 1.70 -1.77 32.12
CA SER A 181 2.83 -1.40 32.98
C SER A 181 2.46 -1.01 34.41
N ASN A 182 1.22 -0.57 34.64
CA ASN A 182 0.73 -0.20 35.96
C ASN A 182 -0.80 -0.16 36.01
N ASN A 183 -1.33 0.07 37.22
CA ASN A 183 -2.77 0.08 37.47
C ASN A 183 -3.48 1.36 37.02
N TRP A 184 -2.78 2.26 36.35
CA TRP A 184 -3.32 3.52 35.83
C TRP A 184 -3.21 3.62 34.31
N SER A 185 -3.03 2.48 33.67
CA SER A 185 -2.91 2.39 32.22
C SER A 185 -4.24 1.99 31.60
N CYS A 186 -4.47 2.38 30.34
CA CYS A 186 -5.45 1.72 29.48
C CYS A 186 -4.76 1.37 28.14
N SER A 187 -5.27 0.37 27.44
CA SER A 187 -4.65 -0.13 26.21
C SER A 187 -5.64 -0.32 25.08
N ALA A 188 -5.20 -0.10 23.86
CA ALA A 188 -5.95 -0.42 22.65
C ALA A 188 -5.07 -1.26 21.71
N VAL A 189 -5.69 -2.20 21.01
CA VAL A 189 -5.01 -3.08 20.06
C VAL A 189 -5.73 -3.09 18.73
N TRP A 190 -4.96 -2.99 17.65
CA TRP A 190 -5.45 -3.07 16.27
C TRP A 190 -4.71 -4.13 15.47
N ILE A 191 -5.37 -4.70 14.47
CA ILE A 191 -4.76 -5.54 13.43
C ILE A 191 -5.27 -5.06 12.07
N ASP A 192 -4.34 -4.80 11.15
CA ASP A 192 -4.61 -4.44 9.75
C ASP A 192 -5.01 -5.69 8.96
N TRP A 193 -6.27 -6.10 9.09
CA TRP A 193 -6.73 -7.34 8.47
C TRP A 193 -6.73 -7.29 6.95
N ASN A 194 -6.93 -6.12 6.37
CA ASN A 194 -7.08 -6.00 4.91
C ASN A 194 -5.75 -5.72 4.19
N GLY A 195 -4.65 -5.55 4.93
CA GLY A 195 -3.31 -5.33 4.39
C GLY A 195 -3.15 -3.98 3.71
N ASP A 196 -4.04 -3.02 3.98
CA ASP A 196 -4.01 -1.70 3.37
C ASP A 196 -3.10 -0.72 4.13
N ARG A 197 -2.46 -1.21 5.19
CA ARG A 197 -1.43 -0.55 6.00
C ARG A 197 -1.92 0.68 6.75
N ASN A 198 -3.19 0.68 7.12
CA ASN A 198 -3.73 1.51 8.19
C ASN A 198 -4.54 0.65 9.17
N PHE A 199 -5.24 1.31 10.10
CA PHE A 199 -5.99 0.66 11.18
C PHE A 199 -7.38 1.30 11.33
N THR A 200 -7.91 1.88 10.24
CA THR A 200 -9.12 2.72 10.27
C THR A 200 -10.37 1.99 9.84
N ASN A 201 -10.28 0.75 9.38
CA ASN A 201 -11.44 -0.02 8.97
C ASN A 201 -12.19 -0.63 10.16
N ASP A 202 -13.50 -0.79 9.99
CA ASP A 202 -14.34 -1.46 10.97
C ASP A 202 -13.81 -2.88 11.23
N GLY A 203 -13.62 -3.22 12.50
CA GLY A 203 -13.09 -4.51 12.93
C GLY A 203 -11.57 -4.58 13.07
N GLU A 204 -10.82 -3.56 12.66
CA GLU A 204 -9.37 -3.53 12.86
C GLU A 204 -9.00 -3.20 14.30
N ARG A 205 -9.79 -2.38 15.01
CA ARG A 205 -9.65 -2.22 16.46
C ARG A 205 -10.24 -3.43 17.18
N ILE A 206 -9.38 -4.38 17.52
CA ILE A 206 -9.79 -5.67 18.08
C ILE A 206 -10.00 -5.64 19.59
N ALA A 207 -9.38 -4.69 20.31
CA ALA A 207 -9.49 -4.63 21.77
C ALA A 207 -9.32 -3.22 22.33
N VAL A 208 -10.03 -2.96 23.44
CA VAL A 208 -9.80 -1.86 24.39
C VAL A 208 -9.81 -2.47 25.79
N PHE A 209 -8.78 -2.17 26.57
CA PHE A 209 -8.58 -2.72 27.91
C PHE A 209 -8.41 -1.61 28.94
N GLY A 210 -9.16 -1.72 30.05
CA GLY A 210 -9.22 -0.71 31.09
C GLY A 210 -10.20 0.42 30.78
N ASP A 211 -10.66 1.09 31.83
CA ASP A 211 -11.60 2.20 31.79
C ASP A 211 -10.86 3.55 31.80
N PHE A 212 -11.46 4.57 31.18
CA PHE A 212 -11.01 5.95 31.28
C PHE A 212 -11.25 6.48 32.71
N GLU A 213 -10.27 7.22 33.24
CA GLU A 213 -10.21 7.69 34.64
C GLU A 213 -10.39 6.56 35.66
N GLY A 214 -10.01 5.34 35.27
CA GLY A 214 -10.18 4.11 36.04
C GLY A 214 -8.86 3.53 36.55
N THR A 215 -8.93 2.86 37.71
CA THR A 215 -7.83 2.01 38.19
C THR A 215 -7.95 0.64 37.52
N ASN A 216 -7.02 0.36 36.63
CA ASN A 216 -7.05 -0.74 35.67
C ASN A 216 -6.02 -1.80 36.04
N ASN A 217 -6.44 -2.85 36.73
CA ASN A 217 -5.54 -3.85 37.31
C ASN A 217 -5.50 -5.13 36.47
N GLY A 218 -5.02 -5.05 35.22
CA GLY A 218 -4.82 -6.21 34.34
C GLY A 218 -4.05 -7.36 35.02
N PRO A 219 -3.91 -8.55 34.40
CA PRO A 219 -3.90 -8.81 32.96
C PRO A 219 -5.27 -8.84 32.30
N TYR A 220 -5.30 -8.59 30.99
CA TYR A 220 -6.48 -8.69 30.15
C TYR A 220 -6.32 -9.77 29.09
N SER A 221 -7.44 -10.35 28.66
CA SER A 221 -7.47 -11.27 27.53
C SER A 221 -8.76 -11.14 26.73
N ILE A 222 -8.69 -11.48 25.44
CA ILE A 222 -9.84 -11.53 24.53
C ILE A 222 -9.64 -12.61 23.47
N SER A 223 -10.72 -13.28 23.06
CA SER A 223 -10.73 -14.14 21.88
C SER A 223 -10.87 -13.29 20.63
N VAL A 224 -9.95 -13.45 19.68
CA VAL A 224 -9.89 -12.72 18.42
C VAL A 224 -10.19 -13.68 17.28
N HIS A 225 -11.22 -13.37 16.50
CA HIS A 225 -11.57 -14.08 15.28
C HIS A 225 -10.81 -13.48 14.08
N VAL A 226 -10.16 -14.32 13.28
CA VAL A 226 -9.45 -13.90 12.07
C VAL A 226 -10.44 -13.86 10.90
N PRO A 227 -10.68 -12.70 10.25
CA PRO A 227 -11.63 -12.61 9.15
C PRO A 227 -11.29 -13.58 8.00
N ALA A 228 -12.32 -14.20 7.41
CA ALA A 228 -12.15 -15.17 6.34
C ALA A 228 -11.56 -14.55 5.05
N ASP A 229 -11.68 -13.24 4.90
CA ASP A 229 -11.21 -12.43 3.77
C ASP A 229 -9.94 -11.63 4.07
N ALA A 230 -9.36 -11.74 5.27
CA ALA A 230 -8.16 -11.00 5.67
C ALA A 230 -6.99 -11.19 4.68
N ALA A 231 -6.21 -10.19 4.32
CA ALA A 231 -5.19 -10.30 3.26
C ALA A 231 -4.18 -11.44 3.52
N LEU A 232 -3.86 -12.25 2.50
CA LEU A 232 -2.79 -13.25 2.58
C LEU A 232 -1.43 -12.57 2.44
N ASP A 233 -1.02 -11.87 3.48
CA ASP A 233 0.22 -11.11 3.56
C ASP A 233 0.75 -11.11 5.00
N VAL A 234 1.92 -10.52 5.20
CA VAL A 234 2.40 -10.09 6.52
C VAL A 234 1.88 -8.68 6.78
N VAL A 235 0.87 -8.60 7.65
CA VAL A 235 0.26 -7.35 8.12
C VAL A 235 0.76 -7.01 9.53
N ARG A 236 0.21 -5.96 10.15
CA ARG A 236 0.66 -5.47 11.45
C ARG A 236 -0.41 -5.57 12.52
N MET A 237 0.02 -5.95 13.71
CA MET A 237 -0.68 -5.69 14.95
C MET A 237 -0.03 -4.52 15.66
N ARG A 238 -0.85 -3.60 16.17
CA ARG A 238 -0.43 -2.43 16.96
C ARG A 238 -1.03 -2.52 18.35
N ALA A 239 -0.19 -2.45 19.37
CA ALA A 239 -0.61 -2.36 20.77
C ALA A 239 -0.14 -1.03 21.36
N ALA A 240 -1.08 -0.20 21.80
CA ALA A 240 -0.81 1.05 22.48
C ALA A 240 -1.22 0.94 23.94
N THR A 241 -0.43 1.52 24.84
CA THR A 241 -0.78 1.67 26.27
C THR A 241 -0.49 3.09 26.71
N VAL A 242 -1.46 3.72 27.34
CA VAL A 242 -1.47 5.15 27.72
C VAL A 242 -1.99 5.32 29.14
N ASP A 243 -1.77 6.49 29.72
CA ASP A 243 -2.34 6.91 31.00
C ASP A 243 -3.88 7.02 30.91
N SER A 244 -4.58 6.26 31.75
CA SER A 244 -6.05 6.23 31.75
C SER A 244 -6.69 7.51 32.27
N TRP A 245 -5.97 8.40 32.96
CA TRP A 245 -6.47 9.73 33.34
C TRP A 245 -6.18 10.81 32.29
N ALA A 246 -5.28 10.55 31.35
CA ALA A 246 -4.90 11.54 30.33
C ALA A 246 -5.53 11.26 28.96
N VAL A 247 -5.87 10.00 28.65
CA VAL A 247 -6.33 9.58 27.33
C VAL A 247 -7.59 8.73 27.43
N ASP A 248 -8.67 9.22 26.81
CA ASP A 248 -9.87 8.44 26.59
C ASP A 248 -9.72 7.56 25.33
N LEU A 249 -9.74 6.24 25.51
CA LEU A 249 -9.60 5.29 24.42
C LEU A 249 -10.82 5.23 23.49
N SER A 250 -11.96 5.80 23.88
CA SER A 250 -13.14 5.87 23.01
C SER A 250 -12.85 6.67 21.73
N ALA A 251 -12.01 7.71 21.83
CA ALA A 251 -11.59 8.60 20.75
C ALA A 251 -10.09 8.47 20.41
N PHE A 252 -9.43 7.41 20.90
CA PHE A 252 -8.00 7.22 20.66
C PHE A 252 -7.76 6.59 19.31
N GLU A 253 -7.01 7.32 18.49
CA GLU A 253 -6.68 6.93 17.14
C GLU A 253 -5.40 6.06 17.11
N PRO A 254 -5.32 5.08 16.20
CA PRO A 254 -4.15 4.22 16.05
C PRO A 254 -2.92 4.97 15.53
N CYS A 255 -3.07 6.24 15.14
CA CYS A 255 -2.09 7.03 14.41
C CYS A 255 -1.90 8.42 15.05
N GLY A 256 -0.70 9.00 14.91
CA GLY A 256 -0.44 10.38 15.31
C GLY A 256 0.29 10.51 16.64
N SER A 257 -0.12 11.50 17.45
CA SER A 257 0.56 11.80 18.72
C SER A 257 -0.03 10.97 19.86
N VAL A 258 0.74 10.02 20.36
CA VAL A 258 0.41 9.23 21.55
C VAL A 258 1.01 9.92 22.77
N ARG A 259 0.13 10.51 23.60
CA ARG A 259 0.51 11.23 24.81
C ARG A 259 0.44 10.31 26.01
N HIS A 260 1.39 10.45 26.92
CA HIS A 260 1.48 9.68 28.15
C HIS A 260 1.42 8.17 27.91
N GLY A 261 2.09 7.68 26.87
CA GLY A 261 2.11 6.25 26.59
C GLY A 261 3.08 5.86 25.51
N THR A 262 3.06 4.59 25.16
CA THR A 262 3.92 3.99 24.15
C THR A 262 3.13 3.06 23.23
N VAL A 263 3.68 2.84 22.05
CA VAL A 263 3.13 1.97 21.01
C VAL A 263 4.16 0.92 20.63
N LYS A 264 3.71 -0.33 20.52
CA LYS A 264 4.51 -1.43 20.01
C LYS A 264 3.79 -2.12 18.86
N ASP A 265 4.54 -2.38 17.80
CA ASP A 265 4.02 -3.02 16.60
C ASP A 265 4.70 -4.38 16.40
N PHE A 266 3.93 -5.35 15.89
CA PHE A 266 4.32 -6.75 15.66
C PHE A 266 3.85 -7.21 14.28
N ASP A 267 4.55 -8.16 13.69
CA ASP A 267 4.12 -8.78 12.43
C ASP A 267 3.04 -9.83 12.68
N VAL A 268 2.05 -9.86 11.79
CA VAL A 268 1.00 -10.89 11.71
C VAL A 268 1.01 -11.47 10.32
N GLU A 269 1.47 -12.71 10.18
CA GLU A 269 1.43 -13.46 8.94
C GLU A 269 0.09 -14.21 8.84
N ILE A 270 -0.69 -13.90 7.80
CA ILE A 270 -2.01 -14.48 7.58
C ILE A 270 -1.92 -15.56 6.50
N THR A 271 -2.40 -16.75 6.84
CA THR A 271 -2.35 -17.96 6.01
C THR A 271 -3.75 -18.54 5.80
N ASP A 272 -3.89 -19.49 4.85
CA ASP A 272 -5.10 -20.30 4.65
C ASP A 272 -5.10 -21.59 5.52
#